data_AF-A0AAE8QEQ8-F1
#
_entry.id   AF-A0AAE8QEQ8-F1
#
_cell.length_a   1.000
_cell.length_b   1.000
_cell.length_c   1.000
_cell.angle_alpha   90.00
_cell.angle_beta   90.00
_cell.angle_gamma   90.00
#
_symmetry.space_group_name_H-M   'P 1'
#
loop_
_entity.id
_entity.type
_entity.pdbx_description
1 polymer ?
#
loop_
_entity_poly.entity_id
_entity_poly.type
_entity_poly.pdbx_seq_one_letter_code
_entity_poly.pdbx_strand_id
1 'polypeptide(L)'
;MTGKDPLHTSESHRGGLVPRQHFLDPALFVAIDDGGERGVRYGPGGHSSIEGSSMSQASFFLSAFDLDRWCSVLETRFTVDDIAALQTIIDPDIDADPEFAGCYIVEPGEMDAINQRFEVGFDPARLKLPEVEIWLERERKGRSIRNVPYLVHTNFELPLMLEGRKKLARFTDVLPRTEEAFDRWVEKGVFHKEVFVEPIPESLIPYLIDPSHRAVRDVYYTLKGEEWRIPAMNLLWKAGVGWNEYFERLEGMLFGYEDWQIDWWIAHRNEQSGGIGGVSFCCTVDSEGLKWMELAGFKALPPFAEIQIQIYDPDEDTVTAALLAEDESAVALARFKLSLEMQRRLLDGNTRGPWQINREQIPEINRHLKRQVDVLLRQSAP
;
A
#
# COMPACT_ATOMS: atom_id res chain seq x y z
N MET A 1 -12.91 -56.70 12.02
CA MET A 1 -13.17 -56.20 10.66
C MET A 1 -14.11 -55.02 10.84
N THR A 2 -13.77 -53.75 10.66
CA THR A 2 -12.79 -53.09 9.78
C THR A 2 -12.30 -51.83 10.50
N GLY A 3 -10.99 -51.58 10.47
CA GLY A 3 -10.39 -50.35 10.97
C GLY A 3 -10.66 -49.16 10.05
N LYS A 4 -10.55 -47.96 10.61
CA LYS A 4 -10.34 -46.71 9.89
C LYS A 4 -9.35 -45.88 10.69
N ASP A 5 -8.16 -45.77 10.13
CA ASP A 5 -7.12 -44.80 10.50
C ASP A 5 -7.67 -43.37 10.36
N PRO A 6 -7.27 -42.43 11.24
CA PRO A 6 -7.29 -41.02 10.91
C PRO A 6 -6.03 -40.69 10.10
N LEU A 7 -6.24 -40.27 8.86
CA LEU A 7 -5.24 -39.66 8.00
C LEU A 7 -4.64 -38.43 8.68
N HIS A 8 -3.33 -38.51 8.94
CA HIS A 8 -2.45 -37.36 9.00
C HIS A 8 -2.58 -36.56 7.69
N THR A 9 -3.04 -35.32 7.77
CA THR A 9 -2.79 -34.32 6.73
C THR A 9 -1.53 -33.56 7.11
N SER A 10 -0.52 -33.70 6.26
CA SER A 10 0.79 -33.07 6.31
C SER A 10 0.70 -31.54 6.28
N GLU A 11 1.38 -30.93 7.24
CA GLU A 11 1.99 -29.61 7.11
C GLU A 11 2.97 -29.62 5.91
N SER A 12 2.81 -28.69 4.97
CA SER A 12 3.93 -28.07 4.24
C SER A 12 3.40 -27.01 3.26
N HIS A 13 3.30 -25.76 3.70
CA HIS A 13 3.66 -24.59 2.89
C HIS A 13 4.55 -23.75 3.82
N ARG A 14 5.84 -23.71 3.51
CA ARG A 14 6.85 -22.88 4.17
C ARG A 14 6.75 -21.48 3.54
N GLY A 15 6.82 -20.42 4.33
CA GLY A 15 6.72 -19.04 3.83
C GLY A 15 5.29 -18.59 3.53
N GLY A 16 4.42 -18.46 4.54
CA GLY A 16 3.10 -17.87 4.34
C GLY A 16 3.22 -16.36 4.13
N LEU A 17 2.91 -15.86 2.94
CA LEU A 17 2.62 -14.44 2.72
C LEU A 17 1.52 -14.06 3.71
N VAL A 18 1.81 -13.19 4.69
CA VAL A 18 0.76 -12.71 5.59
C VAL A 18 -0.03 -11.68 4.82
N PRO A 19 -1.37 -11.83 4.69
CA PRO A 19 -2.20 -10.75 4.17
C PRO A 19 -1.92 -9.53 5.04
N ARG A 20 -1.29 -8.51 4.45
CA ARG A 20 -1.12 -7.23 5.11
C ARG A 20 -2.51 -6.80 5.55
N GLN A 21 -2.67 -6.39 6.81
CA GLN A 21 -3.81 -5.55 7.15
C GLN A 21 -3.66 -4.29 6.31
N HIS A 22 -4.28 -4.29 5.14
CA HIS A 22 -4.36 -3.12 4.30
C HIS A 22 -5.19 -2.13 5.09
N PHE A 23 -4.52 -1.21 5.78
CA PHE A 23 -5.15 0.04 6.19
C PHE A 23 -5.51 0.74 4.88
N LEU A 24 -6.75 0.55 4.47
CA LEU A 24 -7.25 0.90 3.15
C LEU A 24 -7.16 2.41 2.97
N ASP A 25 -6.27 2.84 2.07
CA ASP A 25 -6.56 4.04 1.29
C ASP A 25 -7.78 3.69 0.41
N PRO A 26 -8.91 4.41 0.50
CA PRO A 26 -10.07 4.15 -0.34
C PRO A 26 -9.77 4.21 -1.85
N ALA A 27 -8.64 4.79 -2.25
CA ALA A 27 -8.15 4.78 -3.62
C ALA A 27 -7.45 3.47 -4.05
N LEU A 28 -7.17 2.54 -3.12
CA LEU A 28 -6.34 1.34 -3.36
C LEU A 28 -7.14 0.05 -3.62
N PHE A 29 -8.38 0.15 -4.08
CA PHE A 29 -9.20 -1.03 -4.38
C PHE A 29 -8.72 -1.86 -5.59
N VAL A 30 -7.57 -1.57 -6.20
CA VAL A 30 -6.96 -2.46 -7.20
C VAL A 30 -5.42 -2.37 -7.22
N ALA A 31 -4.75 -3.38 -6.66
CA ALA A 31 -3.38 -3.83 -6.98
C ALA A 31 -3.21 -5.24 -6.38
N ILE A 32 -3.58 -6.28 -7.14
CA ILE A 32 -2.71 -7.18 -7.95
C ILE A 32 -1.95 -8.20 -7.09
N ASP A 33 -2.36 -9.47 -7.26
CA ASP A 33 -1.55 -10.68 -7.11
C ASP A 33 -1.29 -11.21 -8.53
N ASP A 34 -0.05 -11.63 -8.81
CA ASP A 34 0.45 -12.04 -10.11
C ASP A 34 0.35 -13.57 -10.26
N GLY A 35 -0.68 -14.04 -10.96
CA GLY A 35 -0.81 -15.45 -11.31
C GLY A 35 -1.43 -15.62 -12.69
N GLY A 36 -0.61 -15.86 -13.72
CA GLY A 36 -1.15 -16.15 -15.05
C GLY A 36 -0.15 -16.26 -16.18
N GLU A 37 0.36 -17.47 -16.37
CA GLU A 37 1.10 -18.00 -17.52
C GLU A 37 0.84 -17.36 -18.88
N ARG A 38 1.92 -17.01 -19.61
CA ARG A 38 1.99 -17.26 -21.05
C ARG A 38 3.44 -17.29 -21.55
N GLY A 39 3.83 -18.46 -22.03
CA GLY A 39 5.14 -18.70 -22.65
C GLY A 39 5.32 -17.93 -23.96
N VAL A 40 6.51 -17.35 -24.12
CA VAL A 40 7.05 -16.90 -25.40
C VAL A 40 8.40 -17.56 -25.60
N ARG A 41 8.50 -18.39 -26.64
CA ARG A 41 9.76 -18.97 -27.10
C ARG A 41 10.62 -17.89 -27.74
N TYR A 42 11.84 -17.72 -27.26
CA TYR A 42 12.93 -17.13 -28.05
C TYR A 42 14.07 -18.16 -28.19
N GLY A 43 14.45 -18.41 -29.44
CA GLY A 43 15.61 -19.22 -29.81
C GLY A 43 16.93 -18.46 -29.59
N PRO A 44 18.07 -19.16 -29.70
CA PRO A 44 19.31 -18.76 -29.05
C PRO A 44 20.21 -17.89 -29.93
N GLY A 45 20.97 -16.99 -29.30
CA GLY A 45 22.24 -16.53 -29.85
C GLY A 45 22.64 -15.13 -29.42
N GLY A 46 23.73 -15.02 -28.65
CA GLY A 46 24.52 -13.79 -28.56
C GLY A 46 25.11 -13.51 -27.18
N HIS A 47 26.28 -14.09 -26.90
CA HIS A 47 27.13 -13.67 -25.79
C HIS A 47 27.55 -12.20 -25.97
N SER A 48 27.29 -11.37 -24.96
CA SER A 48 28.10 -10.17 -24.68
C SER A 48 28.00 -9.83 -23.20
N SER A 49 29.08 -10.09 -22.49
CA SER A 49 29.30 -9.68 -21.10
C SER A 49 29.34 -8.15 -21.03
N ILE A 50 28.52 -7.55 -20.17
CA ILE A 50 28.72 -6.17 -19.70
C ILE A 50 28.79 -6.22 -18.18
N GLU A 51 29.97 -5.87 -17.68
CA GLU A 51 30.30 -5.65 -16.28
C GLU A 51 29.55 -4.42 -15.73
N GLY A 52 29.13 -4.50 -14.46
CA GLY A 52 28.91 -3.34 -13.61
C GLY A 52 27.51 -2.76 -13.56
N SER A 53 26.46 -3.60 -13.50
CA SER A 53 25.18 -3.13 -12.96
C SER A 53 25.38 -2.80 -11.48
N SER A 54 25.23 -1.53 -11.11
CA SER A 54 25.12 -1.10 -9.72
C SER A 54 24.00 -1.92 -9.07
N MET A 55 24.35 -2.95 -8.29
CA MET A 55 23.36 -3.77 -7.59
C MET A 55 22.52 -2.84 -6.72
N SER A 56 21.22 -2.75 -7.03
CA SER A 56 20.31 -1.84 -6.37
C SER A 56 20.13 -2.31 -4.92
N GLN A 57 20.75 -1.60 -3.99
CA GLN A 57 20.54 -1.84 -2.57
C GLN A 57 19.07 -1.57 -2.22
N ALA A 58 18.45 -2.53 -1.52
CA ALA A 58 17.11 -2.40 -0.97
C ALA A 58 17.18 -2.33 0.56
N SER A 59 16.26 -1.59 1.18
CA SER A 59 16.14 -1.51 2.63
C SER A 59 14.99 -2.39 3.10
N PHE A 60 15.19 -3.05 4.25
CA PHE A 60 14.21 -3.93 4.88
C PHE A 60 14.10 -3.62 6.37
N PHE A 61 12.97 -3.98 6.95
CA PHE A 61 12.72 -3.93 8.39
C PHE A 61 12.50 -5.36 8.92
N LEU A 62 13.18 -5.69 10.00
CA LEU A 62 12.80 -6.79 10.87
C LEU A 62 12.06 -6.22 12.08
N SER A 63 10.90 -6.78 12.37
CA SER A 63 10.02 -6.32 13.45
C SER A 63 9.66 -7.49 14.35
N ALA A 64 9.76 -7.31 15.66
CA ALA A 64 9.31 -8.25 16.66
C ALA A 64 7.93 -7.81 17.14
N PHE A 65 6.91 -8.60 16.85
CA PHE A 65 5.53 -8.34 17.21
C PHE A 65 5.14 -9.18 18.44
N ASP A 66 4.84 -8.50 19.55
CA ASP A 66 4.40 -9.13 20.81
C ASP A 66 2.90 -9.47 20.71
N LEU A 67 2.57 -10.76 20.74
CA LEU A 67 1.18 -11.24 20.60
C LEU A 67 0.32 -10.96 21.84
N ASP A 68 0.92 -10.79 23.02
CA ASP A 68 0.18 -10.46 24.25
C ASP A 68 -0.24 -8.99 24.29
N ARG A 69 0.65 -8.12 23.79
CA ARG A 69 0.44 -6.66 23.70
C ARG A 69 -0.19 -6.24 22.38
N TRP A 70 -0.16 -7.12 21.38
CA TRP A 70 -0.61 -6.89 20.02
C TRP A 70 0.07 -5.66 19.38
N CYS A 71 1.40 -5.57 19.51
CA CYS A 71 2.16 -4.49 18.89
C CYS A 71 3.63 -4.83 18.62
N SER A 72 4.25 -4.05 17.73
CA SER A 72 5.70 -4.11 17.51
C SER A 72 6.47 -3.56 18.71
N VAL A 73 7.41 -4.33 19.23
CA VAL A 73 8.18 -4.01 20.46
C VAL A 73 9.67 -3.79 20.20
N LEU A 74 10.16 -4.22 19.04
CA LEU A 74 11.52 -3.99 18.55
C LEU A 74 11.50 -3.99 17.03
N GLU A 75 12.16 -3.03 16.43
CA GLU A 75 12.37 -2.99 14.98
C GLU A 75 13.84 -2.68 14.69
N THR A 76 14.35 -3.21 13.59
CA THR A 76 15.63 -2.80 13.03
C THR A 76 15.53 -2.67 11.53
N ARG A 77 16.19 -1.65 10.99
CA ARG A 77 16.34 -1.43 9.56
C ARG A 77 17.69 -1.96 9.12
N PHE A 78 17.74 -2.66 8.01
CA PHE A 78 18.99 -3.11 7.39
C PHE A 78 18.94 -2.99 5.87
N THR A 79 20.11 -3.01 5.25
CA THR A 79 20.27 -2.90 3.79
C THR A 79 20.72 -4.22 3.21
N VAL A 80 20.13 -4.58 2.07
CA VAL A 80 20.35 -5.83 1.36
C VAL A 80 20.88 -5.48 -0.02
N ASP A 81 22.07 -5.98 -0.31
CA ASP A 81 22.75 -5.86 -1.62
C ASP A 81 22.45 -7.06 -2.54
N ASP A 82 21.98 -8.17 -1.97
CA ASP A 82 21.65 -9.43 -2.64
C ASP A 82 20.26 -9.92 -2.22
N ILE A 83 19.23 -9.42 -2.91
CA ILE A 83 17.82 -9.75 -2.64
C ILE A 83 17.57 -11.25 -2.86
N ALA A 84 18.22 -11.87 -3.86
CA ALA A 84 18.07 -13.29 -4.14
C ALA A 84 18.56 -14.16 -2.97
N ALA A 85 19.64 -13.77 -2.29
CA ALA A 85 20.08 -14.46 -1.08
C ALA A 85 19.07 -14.30 0.07
N LEU A 86 18.45 -13.13 0.24
CA LEU A 86 17.40 -12.94 1.25
C LEU A 86 16.14 -13.76 0.92
N GLN A 87 15.71 -13.76 -0.34
CA GLN A 87 14.61 -14.61 -0.83
C GLN A 87 14.91 -16.09 -0.54
N THR A 88 16.10 -16.58 -0.86
CA THR A 88 16.51 -17.96 -0.59
C THR A 88 16.40 -18.34 0.90
N ILE A 89 16.61 -17.38 1.80
CA ILE A 89 16.48 -17.61 3.25
C ILE A 89 15.01 -17.74 3.66
N ILE A 90 14.13 -16.87 3.13
CA ILE A 90 12.72 -16.79 3.54
C ILE A 90 11.85 -17.81 2.80
N ASP A 91 11.88 -17.76 1.47
CA ASP A 91 11.17 -18.70 0.62
C ASP A 91 11.84 -18.75 -0.76
N PRO A 92 12.59 -19.83 -1.08
CA PRO A 92 13.29 -19.95 -2.35
C PRO A 92 12.34 -20.11 -3.55
N ASP A 93 11.08 -20.48 -3.32
CA ASP A 93 10.10 -20.77 -4.36
C ASP A 93 8.98 -19.70 -4.43
N ILE A 94 9.29 -18.46 -4.02
CA ILE A 94 8.31 -17.37 -3.98
C ILE A 94 7.96 -16.81 -5.37
N ASP A 95 7.19 -17.60 -6.13
CA ASP A 95 6.73 -17.20 -7.47
C ASP A 95 5.68 -16.08 -7.42
N ALA A 96 4.92 -15.98 -6.32
CA ALA A 96 3.81 -15.04 -6.16
C ALA A 96 4.24 -13.60 -5.82
N ASP A 97 5.49 -13.37 -5.40
CA ASP A 97 6.02 -12.04 -5.06
C ASP A 97 7.47 -11.87 -5.53
N PRO A 98 7.67 -11.78 -6.86
CA PRO A 98 9.01 -11.74 -7.45
C PRO A 98 9.81 -10.49 -7.05
N GLU A 99 9.12 -9.41 -6.66
CA GLU A 99 9.74 -8.16 -6.20
C GLU A 99 10.06 -8.16 -4.69
N PHE A 100 9.64 -9.21 -3.99
CA PHE A 100 9.84 -9.38 -2.56
C PHE A 100 9.33 -8.17 -1.75
N ALA A 101 8.14 -7.68 -2.12
CA ALA A 101 7.55 -6.43 -1.62
C ALA A 101 6.48 -6.65 -0.53
N GLY A 102 6.23 -7.90 -0.17
CA GLY A 102 5.28 -8.34 0.84
C GLY A 102 5.77 -8.18 2.29
N CYS A 103 5.03 -8.84 3.18
CA CYS A 103 5.34 -8.99 4.60
C CYS A 103 5.40 -10.49 4.91
N TYR A 104 6.49 -10.93 5.54
CA TYR A 104 6.79 -12.34 5.76
C TYR A 104 6.96 -12.62 7.24
N ILE A 105 6.40 -13.74 7.71
CA ILE A 105 6.78 -14.29 9.01
C ILE A 105 8.14 -14.95 8.86
N VAL A 106 9.06 -14.61 9.75
CA VAL A 106 10.42 -15.12 9.79
C VAL A 106 10.54 -16.16 10.90
N GLU A 107 10.85 -17.39 10.52
CA GLU A 107 11.08 -18.46 11.46
C GLU A 107 12.43 -18.30 12.19
N PRO A 108 12.61 -18.88 13.40
CA PRO A 108 13.84 -18.69 14.17
C PRO A 108 15.14 -19.02 13.40
N GLY A 109 15.14 -20.09 12.60
CA GLY A 109 16.30 -20.47 11.79
C GLY A 109 16.58 -19.51 10.63
N GLU A 110 15.54 -18.90 10.06
CA GLU A 110 15.65 -17.89 9.00
C GLU A 110 16.18 -16.58 9.57
N MET A 111 15.72 -16.18 10.76
CA MET A 111 16.25 -15.03 11.49
C MET A 111 17.76 -15.16 11.76
N ASP A 112 18.20 -16.33 12.22
CA ASP A 112 19.63 -16.62 12.44
C ASP A 112 20.42 -16.51 11.13
N ALA A 113 19.88 -17.03 10.03
CA ALA A 113 20.50 -16.92 8.71
C ALA A 113 20.57 -15.47 8.20
N ILE A 114 19.53 -14.66 8.41
CA ILE A 114 19.52 -13.23 8.07
C ILE A 114 20.57 -12.47 8.89
N ASN A 115 20.61 -12.70 10.20
CA ASN A 115 21.59 -12.08 11.10
C ASN A 115 23.02 -12.43 10.69
N GLN A 116 23.27 -13.68 10.28
CA GLN A 116 24.58 -14.12 9.84
C GLN A 116 24.96 -13.57 8.46
N ARG A 117 24.03 -13.58 7.49
CA ARG A 117 24.30 -13.20 6.09
C ARG A 117 24.42 -11.68 5.89
N PHE A 118 23.67 -10.90 6.67
CA PHE A 118 23.55 -9.45 6.51
C PHE A 118 23.99 -8.66 7.76
N GLU A 119 24.57 -9.32 8.76
CA GLU A 119 25.14 -8.70 9.97
C GLU A 119 24.16 -7.79 10.74
N VAL A 120 22.87 -8.15 10.75
CA VAL A 120 21.79 -7.29 11.28
C VAL A 120 21.83 -7.14 12.81
N GLY A 121 22.20 -8.21 13.53
CA GLY A 121 22.27 -8.21 14.99
C GLY A 121 20.92 -8.11 15.71
N PHE A 122 19.84 -8.52 15.05
CA PHE A 122 18.48 -8.51 15.60
C PHE A 122 18.27 -9.65 16.60
N ASP A 123 18.00 -9.32 17.86
CA ASP A 123 17.90 -10.30 18.96
C ASP A 123 16.65 -10.03 19.83
N PRO A 124 15.46 -10.49 19.39
CA PRO A 124 14.22 -10.32 20.13
C PRO A 124 14.20 -11.13 21.44
N ALA A 125 15.01 -12.18 21.57
CA ALA A 125 15.07 -13.00 22.78
C ALA A 125 15.54 -12.20 24.02
N ARG A 126 16.31 -11.11 23.82
CA ARG A 126 16.69 -10.17 24.89
C ARG A 126 15.50 -9.52 25.59
N LEU A 127 14.35 -9.41 24.93
CA LEU A 127 13.16 -8.80 25.48
C LEU A 127 12.48 -9.72 26.53
N LYS A 128 12.79 -11.03 26.52
CA LYS A 128 12.21 -12.03 27.42
C LYS A 128 10.67 -12.02 27.41
N LEU A 129 10.10 -11.84 26.23
CA LEU A 129 8.66 -11.88 25.99
C LEU A 129 8.22 -13.32 25.68
N PRO A 130 7.01 -13.71 26.10
CA PRO A 130 6.57 -15.10 26.01
C PRO A 130 6.24 -15.55 24.58
N GLU A 131 5.57 -14.71 23.80
CA GLU A 131 5.14 -15.02 22.44
C GLU A 131 5.40 -13.83 21.52
N VAL A 132 6.31 -14.01 20.58
CA VAL A 132 6.73 -12.97 19.63
C VAL A 132 6.77 -13.58 18.24
N GLU A 133 6.13 -12.90 17.28
CA GLU A 133 6.23 -13.20 15.86
C GLU A 133 7.22 -12.24 15.21
N ILE A 134 8.07 -12.73 14.31
CA ILE A 134 9.07 -11.89 13.62
C ILE A 134 8.58 -11.62 12.22
N TRP A 135 8.50 -10.35 11.84
CA TRP A 135 8.08 -9.92 10.51
C TRP A 135 9.23 -9.30 9.74
N LEU A 136 9.34 -9.65 8.47
CA LEU A 136 10.23 -9.03 7.50
C LEU A 136 9.40 -8.23 6.49
N GLU A 137 9.74 -6.97 6.33
CA GLU A 137 9.08 -6.08 5.38
C GLU A 137 10.09 -5.31 4.55
N ARG A 138 9.86 -5.22 3.24
CA ARG A 138 10.63 -4.31 2.39
C ARG A 138 10.22 -2.86 2.65
N GLU A 139 11.21 -1.98 2.80
CA GLU A 139 10.93 -0.55 2.88
C GLU A 139 10.45 -0.02 1.52
N ARG A 140 9.26 0.56 1.52
CA ARG A 140 8.71 1.32 0.40
C ARG A 140 9.14 2.79 0.49
N LYS A 141 9.79 3.28 -0.55
CA LYS A 141 10.16 4.68 -0.77
C LYS A 141 8.90 5.55 -0.90
N GLY A 142 8.90 6.73 -0.27
CA GLY A 142 7.82 7.71 -0.40
C GLY A 142 6.46 7.36 0.24
N ARG A 143 6.21 6.11 0.64
CA ARG A 143 4.96 5.68 1.32
C ARG A 143 5.20 5.03 2.69
N SER A 144 6.42 5.08 3.21
CA SER A 144 6.73 4.46 4.50
C SER A 144 6.07 5.22 5.65
N ILE A 145 5.17 4.54 6.34
CA ILE A 145 4.54 5.04 7.58
C ILE A 145 5.56 5.21 8.72
N ARG A 146 6.77 4.68 8.56
CA ARG A 146 7.89 4.84 9.50
C ARG A 146 8.55 6.21 9.41
N ASN A 147 8.21 7.03 8.41
CA ASN A 147 8.64 8.43 8.32
C ASN A 147 7.77 9.39 9.13
N VAL A 148 6.70 8.91 9.76
CA VAL A 148 5.78 9.73 10.55
C VAL A 148 6.42 10.05 11.91
N PRO A 149 6.46 11.34 12.34
CA PRO A 149 7.16 11.76 13.57
C PRO A 149 6.39 11.42 14.85
N TYR A 150 5.36 10.58 14.76
CA TYR A 150 4.55 10.12 15.88
C TYR A 150 4.11 8.68 15.64
N LEU A 151 3.70 8.02 16.71
CA LEU A 151 3.17 6.66 16.63
C LEU A 151 1.83 6.66 15.88
N VAL A 152 1.89 6.30 14.61
CA VAL A 152 0.73 5.94 13.80
C VAL A 152 0.08 4.68 14.35
N HIS A 153 -1.21 4.52 14.06
CA HIS A 153 -1.96 3.44 14.68
C HIS A 153 -1.54 2.06 14.19
N THR A 154 -1.00 1.91 12.98
CA THR A 154 -0.59 0.62 12.40
C THR A 154 0.26 -0.21 13.35
N ASN A 155 -0.25 -1.37 13.77
CA ASN A 155 0.37 -2.29 14.74
C ASN A 155 0.52 -1.73 16.17
N PHE A 156 -0.14 -0.62 16.47
CA PHE A 156 -0.14 0.04 17.78
C PHE A 156 -1.56 0.43 18.20
N GLU A 157 -2.60 0.01 17.49
CA GLU A 157 -3.99 0.35 17.78
C GLU A 157 -4.36 -0.03 19.21
N LEU A 158 -4.07 -1.28 19.60
CA LEU A 158 -4.45 -1.82 20.90
C LEU A 158 -3.77 -1.06 22.06
N PRO A 159 -2.43 -0.95 22.13
CA PRO A 159 -1.79 -0.23 23.23
C PRO A 159 -2.18 1.25 23.25
N LEU A 160 -2.29 1.92 22.09
CA LEU A 160 -2.71 3.33 22.04
C LEU A 160 -4.14 3.54 22.54
N MET A 161 -5.04 2.60 22.28
CA MET A 161 -6.39 2.64 22.83
C MET A 161 -6.36 2.40 24.35
N LEU A 162 -5.59 1.42 24.84
CA LEU A 162 -5.48 1.17 26.29
C LEU A 162 -4.87 2.36 27.06
N GLU A 163 -3.95 3.11 26.44
CA GLU A 163 -3.41 4.38 26.97
C GLU A 163 -4.40 5.56 26.87
N GLY A 164 -5.52 5.38 26.17
CA GLY A 164 -6.49 6.43 25.93
C GLY A 164 -6.07 7.48 24.91
N ARG A 165 -4.96 7.29 24.20
CA ARG A 165 -4.44 8.21 23.17
C ARG A 165 -5.16 8.04 21.83
N LYS A 166 -5.54 6.81 21.49
CA LYS A 166 -6.43 6.50 20.36
C LYS A 166 -7.84 6.27 20.89
N LYS A 167 -8.85 6.84 20.21
CA LYS A 167 -10.25 6.81 20.67
C LYS A 167 -11.13 5.84 19.88
N LEU A 168 -10.71 5.53 18.66
CA LEU A 168 -11.38 4.65 17.72
C LEU A 168 -10.31 3.81 17.00
N ALA A 169 -10.56 2.51 16.85
CA ALA A 169 -9.89 1.67 15.87
C ALA A 169 -10.92 1.12 14.89
N ARG A 170 -10.51 0.99 13.63
CA ARG A 170 -11.29 0.40 12.55
C ARG A 170 -10.41 -0.62 11.87
N PHE A 171 -10.96 -1.79 11.61
CA PHE A 171 -10.33 -2.83 10.83
C PHE A 171 -11.31 -3.30 9.75
N THR A 172 -10.79 -3.57 8.56
CA THR A 172 -11.57 -4.15 7.46
C THR A 172 -11.05 -5.56 7.20
N ASP A 173 -11.96 -6.53 7.12
CA ASP A 173 -11.66 -7.95 6.89
C ASP A 173 -10.56 -8.50 7.80
N VAL A 174 -10.66 -8.10 9.07
CA VAL A 174 -9.67 -8.37 10.11
C VAL A 174 -9.52 -9.86 10.39
N LEU A 175 -8.27 -10.28 10.62
CA LEU A 175 -7.97 -11.66 11.00
C LEU A 175 -8.56 -11.99 12.37
N PRO A 176 -9.07 -13.22 12.59
CA PRO A 176 -9.67 -13.63 13.86
C PRO A 176 -8.79 -13.36 15.08
N ARG A 177 -7.47 -13.64 15.01
CA ARG A 177 -6.54 -13.42 16.12
C ARG A 177 -6.43 -11.95 16.54
N THR A 178 -6.49 -11.02 15.57
CA THR A 178 -6.51 -9.58 15.88
C THR A 178 -7.80 -9.22 16.58
N GLU A 179 -8.94 -9.73 16.09
CA GLU A 179 -10.23 -9.49 16.70
C GLU A 179 -10.29 -10.01 18.15
N GLU A 180 -9.80 -11.23 18.40
CA GLU A 180 -9.68 -11.85 19.72
C GLU A 180 -8.84 -11.00 20.69
N ALA A 181 -7.73 -10.43 20.22
CA ALA A 181 -6.87 -9.57 21.03
C ALA A 181 -7.58 -8.31 21.53
N PHE A 182 -8.53 -7.76 20.77
CA PHE A 182 -9.38 -6.65 21.20
C PHE A 182 -10.59 -7.10 22.00
N ASP A 183 -11.21 -8.22 21.63
CA ASP A 183 -12.43 -8.74 22.24
C ASP A 183 -12.25 -9.04 23.73
N ARG A 184 -11.05 -9.51 24.13
CA ARG A 184 -10.71 -9.69 25.56
C ARG A 184 -10.91 -8.41 26.40
N TRP A 185 -10.80 -7.23 25.78
CA TRP A 185 -10.99 -5.93 26.44
C TRP A 185 -12.43 -5.42 26.33
N VAL A 186 -13.18 -5.89 25.34
CA VAL A 186 -14.64 -5.72 25.28
C VAL A 186 -15.31 -6.50 26.41
N GLU A 187 -14.92 -7.76 26.62
CA GLU A 187 -15.41 -8.61 27.71
C GLU A 187 -15.14 -8.02 29.10
N LYS A 188 -13.98 -7.37 29.27
CA LYS A 188 -13.62 -6.64 30.49
C LYS A 188 -14.35 -5.30 30.66
N GLY A 189 -15.18 -4.91 29.68
CA GLY A 189 -15.92 -3.65 29.71
C GLY A 189 -15.06 -2.41 29.49
N VAL A 190 -13.84 -2.55 28.95
CA VAL A 190 -12.94 -1.41 28.64
C VAL A 190 -13.29 -0.82 27.28
N PHE A 191 -13.59 -1.68 26.30
CA PHE A 191 -13.95 -1.28 24.94
C PHE A 191 -15.42 -1.54 24.61
N HIS A 192 -15.90 -0.81 23.62
CA HIS A 192 -17.13 -1.09 22.89
C HIS A 192 -16.79 -1.52 21.46
N LYS A 193 -17.54 -2.48 20.93
CA LYS A 193 -17.33 -3.06 19.60
C LYS A 193 -18.60 -2.98 18.78
N GLU A 194 -18.47 -2.61 17.51
CA GLU A 194 -19.52 -2.75 16.51
C GLU A 194 -18.97 -3.40 15.25
N VAL A 195 -19.78 -4.22 14.60
CA VAL A 195 -19.43 -4.94 13.37
C VAL A 195 -20.44 -4.57 12.30
N PHE A 196 -19.93 -4.17 11.14
CA PHE A 196 -20.72 -3.89 9.94
C PHE A 196 -20.30 -4.86 8.85
N VAL A 197 -21.28 -5.40 8.14
CA VAL A 197 -21.06 -6.30 7.01
C VAL A 197 -21.83 -5.73 5.84
N GLU A 198 -21.10 -5.21 4.85
CA GLU A 198 -21.68 -4.59 3.66
C GLU A 198 -21.48 -5.51 2.46
N PRO A 199 -22.56 -6.01 1.83
CA PRO A 199 -22.45 -6.82 0.62
C PRO A 199 -21.75 -6.06 -0.50
N ILE A 200 -20.84 -6.73 -1.20
CA ILE A 200 -20.19 -6.16 -2.38
C ILE A 200 -21.19 -6.18 -3.54
N PRO A 201 -21.43 -5.04 -4.23
CA PRO A 201 -22.33 -4.99 -5.38
C PRO A 201 -21.97 -6.04 -6.44
N GLU A 202 -22.97 -6.69 -7.03
CA GLU A 202 -22.75 -7.75 -8.04
C GLU A 202 -21.90 -7.27 -9.22
N SER A 203 -22.02 -6.00 -9.60
CA SER A 203 -21.23 -5.39 -10.66
C SER A 203 -19.72 -5.29 -10.35
N LEU A 204 -19.34 -5.38 -9.07
CA LEU A 204 -17.94 -5.34 -8.63
C LEU A 204 -17.33 -6.74 -8.46
N ILE A 205 -18.15 -7.79 -8.33
CA ILE A 205 -17.69 -9.17 -8.12
C ILE A 205 -16.67 -9.64 -9.18
N PRO A 206 -16.86 -9.39 -10.49
CA PRO A 206 -15.89 -9.83 -11.51
C PRO A 206 -14.49 -9.23 -11.37
N TYR A 207 -14.35 -8.17 -10.59
CA TYR A 207 -13.09 -7.45 -10.38
C TYR A 207 -12.45 -7.76 -9.02
N LEU A 208 -13.04 -8.66 -8.23
CA LEU A 208 -12.47 -9.07 -6.94
C LEU A 208 -11.37 -10.11 -7.17
N ILE A 209 -10.31 -10.02 -6.37
CA ILE A 209 -9.22 -11.00 -6.35
C ILE A 209 -9.74 -12.35 -5.91
N ASP A 210 -10.57 -12.37 -4.86
CA ASP A 210 -11.30 -13.55 -4.41
C ASP A 210 -12.78 -13.41 -4.77
N PRO A 211 -13.25 -14.09 -5.84
CA PRO A 211 -14.65 -14.15 -6.18
C PRO A 211 -15.46 -14.98 -5.18
N SER A 212 -14.99 -15.34 -3.99
CA SER A 212 -15.81 -15.84 -2.89
C SER A 212 -16.03 -14.80 -1.80
N HIS A 213 -15.21 -13.75 -1.77
CA HIS A 213 -15.36 -12.59 -0.91
C HIS A 213 -16.57 -11.75 -1.36
N ARG A 214 -17.71 -11.92 -0.68
CA ARG A 214 -19.01 -11.35 -1.08
C ARG A 214 -19.44 -10.14 -0.27
N ALA A 215 -18.71 -9.81 0.80
CA ALA A 215 -19.03 -8.69 1.66
C ALA A 215 -17.75 -8.18 2.31
N VAL A 216 -17.70 -6.85 2.48
CA VAL A 216 -16.66 -6.19 3.26
C VAL A 216 -17.11 -6.19 4.72
N ARG A 217 -16.26 -6.68 5.61
CA ARG A 217 -16.54 -6.70 7.05
C ARG A 217 -15.70 -5.67 7.78
N ASP A 218 -16.35 -4.61 8.25
CA ASP A 218 -15.73 -3.59 9.08
C ASP A 218 -15.99 -3.85 10.56
N VAL A 219 -14.92 -3.87 11.36
CA VAL A 219 -14.96 -3.99 12.82
C VAL A 219 -14.44 -2.71 13.43
N TYR A 220 -15.24 -2.11 14.30
CA TYR A 220 -14.90 -0.90 15.02
C TYR A 220 -14.75 -1.18 16.51
N TYR A 221 -13.75 -0.57 17.12
CA TYR A 221 -13.55 -0.55 18.56
C TYR A 221 -13.45 0.90 19.04
N THR A 222 -14.12 1.21 20.16
CA THR A 222 -13.99 2.50 20.86
C THR A 222 -13.74 2.27 22.34
N LEU A 223 -13.20 3.28 23.00
CA LEU A 223 -13.27 3.33 24.47
C LEU A 223 -14.72 3.48 24.91
N LYS A 224 -15.07 2.91 26.07
CA LYS A 224 -16.39 3.19 26.67
C LYS A 224 -16.60 4.70 26.88
N GLY A 225 -17.77 5.19 26.47
CA GLY A 225 -18.11 6.62 26.45
C GLY A 225 -17.74 7.34 25.14
N GLU A 226 -16.98 6.71 24.25
CA GLU A 226 -16.59 7.26 22.94
C GLU A 226 -17.36 6.58 21.78
N GLU A 227 -18.43 5.84 22.07
CA GLU A 227 -19.18 5.04 21.09
C GLU A 227 -19.75 5.89 19.95
N TRP A 228 -20.04 7.17 20.22
CA TRP A 228 -20.53 8.15 19.25
C TRP A 228 -19.61 8.31 18.02
N ARG A 229 -18.32 7.94 18.13
CA ARG A 229 -17.36 8.01 17.02
C ARG A 229 -17.67 7.02 15.91
N ILE A 230 -18.24 5.86 16.22
CA ILE A 230 -18.57 4.82 15.23
C ILE A 230 -19.63 5.31 14.23
N PRO A 231 -20.83 5.77 14.65
CA PRO A 231 -21.82 6.29 13.70
C PRO A 231 -21.31 7.55 12.98
N ALA A 232 -20.48 8.38 13.63
CA ALA A 232 -19.86 9.53 12.98
C ALA A 232 -18.88 9.11 11.87
N MET A 233 -18.05 8.09 12.11
CA MET A 233 -17.13 7.53 11.12
C MET A 233 -17.91 6.94 9.93
N ASN A 234 -18.96 6.15 10.21
CA ASN A 234 -19.79 5.59 9.16
C ASN A 234 -20.47 6.67 8.30
N LEU A 235 -20.94 7.76 8.91
CA LEU A 235 -21.49 8.90 8.17
C LEU A 235 -20.43 9.59 7.31
N LEU A 236 -19.22 9.78 7.85
CA LEU A 236 -18.09 10.37 7.12
C LEU A 236 -17.76 9.58 5.86
N TRP A 237 -17.61 8.25 6.00
CA TRP A 237 -17.29 7.35 4.90
C TRP A 237 -18.40 7.27 3.85
N LYS A 238 -19.67 7.27 4.27
CA LYS A 238 -20.82 7.34 3.34
C LYS A 238 -20.87 8.66 2.57
N ALA A 239 -20.43 9.76 3.18
CA ALA A 239 -20.36 11.07 2.54
C ALA A 239 -19.12 11.27 1.66
N GLY A 240 -18.12 10.37 1.74
CA GLY A 240 -16.75 10.51 1.21
C GLY A 240 -16.60 10.57 -0.31
N VAL A 241 -17.65 10.85 -1.08
CA VAL A 241 -17.54 11.12 -2.52
C VAL A 241 -16.71 12.38 -2.73
N GLY A 242 -15.47 12.22 -3.18
CA GLY A 242 -14.53 13.33 -3.33
C GLY A 242 -13.73 13.64 -2.06
N TRP A 243 -13.28 12.58 -1.37
CA TRP A 243 -12.34 12.63 -0.25
C TRP A 243 -11.25 13.69 -0.44
N ASN A 244 -11.04 14.53 0.57
CA ASN A 244 -10.14 15.68 0.54
C ASN A 244 -9.60 15.96 1.96
N GLU A 245 -8.83 17.03 2.12
CA GLU A 245 -8.16 17.39 3.37
C GLU A 245 -9.13 17.59 4.54
N TYR A 246 -10.36 18.02 4.29
CA TYR A 246 -11.38 18.15 5.35
C TYR A 246 -11.86 16.78 5.83
N PHE A 247 -12.03 15.82 4.92
CA PHE A 247 -12.38 14.45 5.29
C PHE A 247 -11.25 13.77 6.07
N GLU A 248 -9.99 13.93 5.65
CA GLU A 248 -8.83 13.44 6.40
C GLU A 248 -8.76 14.05 7.80
N ARG A 249 -9.05 15.35 7.93
CA ARG A 249 -9.08 16.00 9.25
C ARG A 249 -10.17 15.43 10.15
N LEU A 250 -11.38 15.24 9.61
CA LEU A 250 -12.48 14.66 10.38
C LEU A 250 -12.17 13.21 10.76
N GLU A 251 -11.60 12.42 9.86
CA GLU A 251 -11.19 11.05 10.15
C GLU A 251 -10.10 11.00 11.23
N GLY A 252 -9.06 11.83 11.10
CA GLY A 252 -8.00 11.93 12.08
C GLY A 252 -8.53 12.30 13.48
N MET A 253 -9.44 13.28 13.54
CA MET A 253 -10.12 13.68 14.77
C MET A 253 -10.93 12.52 15.38
N LEU A 254 -11.64 11.75 14.56
CA LEU A 254 -12.42 10.60 15.01
C LEU A 254 -11.52 9.48 15.54
N PHE A 255 -10.35 9.26 14.95
CA PHE A 255 -9.33 8.36 15.51
C PHE A 255 -8.72 8.87 16.82
N GLY A 256 -8.77 10.18 17.07
CA GLY A 256 -8.24 10.82 18.27
C GLY A 256 -6.87 11.47 18.09
N TYR A 257 -6.45 11.73 16.85
CA TYR A 257 -5.22 12.46 16.56
C TYR A 257 -5.33 13.93 16.92
N GLU A 258 -4.21 14.51 17.35
CA GLU A 258 -4.07 15.94 17.60
C GLU A 258 -3.96 16.72 16.28
N ASP A 259 -4.34 18.00 16.29
CA ASP A 259 -4.38 18.84 15.10
C ASP A 259 -3.04 18.86 14.34
N TRP A 260 -1.91 18.96 15.04
CA TRP A 260 -0.60 18.99 14.39
C TRP A 260 -0.23 17.65 13.73
N GLN A 261 -0.72 16.52 14.28
CA GLN A 261 -0.49 15.19 13.69
C GLN A 261 -1.26 15.07 12.38
N ILE A 262 -2.51 15.54 12.39
CA ILE A 262 -3.37 15.60 11.21
C ILE A 262 -2.78 16.54 10.17
N ASP A 263 -2.33 17.74 10.57
CA ASP A 263 -1.72 18.73 9.68
C ASP A 263 -0.46 18.16 9.02
N TRP A 264 0.40 17.51 9.81
CA TRP A 264 1.58 16.84 9.31
C TRP A 264 1.21 15.74 8.31
N TRP A 265 0.22 14.89 8.63
CA TRP A 265 -0.23 13.80 7.76
C TRP A 265 -0.74 14.32 6.42
N ILE A 266 -1.59 15.36 6.45
CA ILE A 266 -2.11 16.01 5.26
C ILE A 266 -0.98 16.60 4.42
N ALA A 267 -0.04 17.31 5.03
CA ALA A 267 1.11 17.88 4.33
C ALA A 267 1.98 16.78 3.69
N HIS A 268 2.29 15.74 4.46
CA HIS A 268 3.08 14.60 3.99
C HIS A 268 2.42 13.89 2.80
N ARG A 269 1.11 13.61 2.87
CA ARG A 269 0.34 13.00 1.77
C ARG A 269 0.31 13.89 0.53
N ASN A 270 0.22 15.20 0.72
CA ASN A 270 0.22 16.18 -0.35
C ASN A 270 1.58 16.21 -1.08
N GLU A 271 2.69 16.20 -0.34
CA GLU A 271 4.04 16.14 -0.89
C GLU A 271 4.27 14.85 -1.68
N GLN A 272 3.95 13.69 -1.08
CA GLN A 272 4.24 12.39 -1.68
C GLN A 272 3.38 12.06 -2.90
N SER A 273 2.09 12.42 -2.86
CA SER A 273 1.12 11.96 -3.87
C SER A 273 0.50 13.07 -4.71
N GLY A 274 0.73 14.35 -4.40
CA GLY A 274 0.12 15.49 -5.11
C GLY A 274 -1.29 15.85 -4.65
N GLY A 275 -1.61 15.56 -3.39
CA GLY A 275 -2.92 15.88 -2.82
C GLY A 275 -3.63 14.67 -2.20
N ILE A 276 -4.62 14.90 -1.36
CA ILE A 276 -5.50 13.84 -0.87
C ILE A 276 -6.64 13.56 -1.86
N GLY A 277 -6.95 12.28 -2.04
CA GLY A 277 -8.06 11.76 -2.83
C GLY A 277 -7.75 11.53 -4.31
N GLY A 278 -8.34 10.48 -4.87
CA GLY A 278 -8.17 10.09 -6.27
C GLY A 278 -6.90 9.28 -6.54
N VAL A 279 -6.83 8.69 -7.73
CA VAL A 279 -5.69 7.92 -8.22
C VAL A 279 -4.75 8.83 -8.97
N SER A 280 -3.47 8.79 -8.61
CA SER A 280 -2.41 9.56 -9.25
C SER A 280 -1.97 8.90 -10.55
N PHE A 281 -1.95 9.70 -11.61
CA PHE A 281 -1.41 9.33 -12.92
C PHE A 281 -0.27 10.26 -13.27
N CYS A 282 0.62 9.81 -14.16
CA CYS A 282 1.57 10.69 -14.82
C CYS A 282 1.58 10.47 -16.33
N CYS A 283 2.00 11.50 -17.07
CA CYS A 283 2.22 11.48 -18.51
C CYS A 283 3.39 12.40 -18.89
N THR A 284 4.02 12.11 -20.02
CA THR A 284 4.99 13.01 -20.64
C THR A 284 4.30 14.18 -21.33
N VAL A 285 4.98 15.32 -21.36
CA VAL A 285 4.50 16.53 -22.00
C VAL A 285 5.64 17.19 -22.78
N ASP A 286 5.36 17.55 -24.04
CA ASP A 286 6.28 18.28 -24.90
C ASP A 286 6.35 19.78 -24.57
N SER A 287 7.20 20.50 -25.30
CA SER A 287 7.40 21.95 -25.10
C SER A 287 6.16 22.80 -25.34
N GLU A 288 5.29 22.42 -26.27
CA GLU A 288 4.07 23.17 -26.58
C GLU A 288 3.01 22.94 -25.50
N GLY A 289 2.83 21.67 -25.11
CA GLY A 289 1.96 21.24 -24.04
C GLY A 289 2.32 21.86 -22.70
N LEU A 290 3.60 21.91 -22.34
CA LEU A 290 4.03 22.52 -21.08
C LEU A 290 3.73 24.02 -21.04
N LYS A 291 4.02 24.76 -22.12
CA LYS A 291 3.69 26.19 -22.23
C LYS A 291 2.19 26.42 -22.13
N TRP A 292 1.39 25.56 -22.74
CA TRP A 292 -0.05 25.65 -22.64
C TRP A 292 -0.56 25.39 -21.23
N MET A 293 -0.01 24.38 -20.55
CA MET A 293 -0.33 24.10 -19.15
C MET A 293 0.00 25.31 -18.26
N GLU A 294 1.15 25.97 -18.48
CA GLU A 294 1.53 27.19 -17.78
C GLU A 294 0.51 28.33 -18.03
N LEU A 295 0.08 28.54 -19.27
CA LEU A 295 -0.95 29.52 -19.62
C LEU A 295 -2.32 29.19 -19.01
N ALA A 296 -2.66 27.89 -18.90
CA ALA A 296 -3.87 27.40 -18.26
C ALA A 296 -3.78 27.42 -16.71
N GLY A 297 -2.64 27.82 -16.15
CA GLY A 297 -2.38 27.80 -14.71
C GLY A 297 -2.42 26.39 -14.12
N PHE A 298 -1.99 25.39 -14.89
CA PHE A 298 -1.93 23.97 -14.53
C PHE A 298 -3.29 23.35 -14.16
N LYS A 299 -4.40 23.89 -14.66
CA LYS A 299 -5.75 23.37 -14.36
C LYS A 299 -6.22 22.27 -15.31
N ALA A 300 -5.40 21.93 -16.31
CA ALA A 300 -5.77 21.02 -17.38
C ALA A 300 -4.51 20.43 -18.04
N LEU A 301 -4.66 19.24 -18.61
CA LEU A 301 -3.72 18.63 -19.56
C LEU A 301 -3.91 19.25 -20.95
N PRO A 302 -2.83 19.35 -21.75
CA PRO A 302 -2.87 19.99 -23.07
C PRO A 302 -3.68 19.14 -24.08
N PRO A 303 -4.63 19.72 -24.83
CA PRO A 303 -5.55 18.95 -25.68
C PRO A 303 -5.04 18.70 -27.11
N PHE A 304 -3.72 18.76 -27.34
CA PHE A 304 -3.15 18.86 -28.69
C PHE A 304 -2.75 17.52 -29.30
N ALA A 305 -2.26 16.61 -28.47
CA ALA A 305 -1.72 15.33 -28.88
C ALA A 305 -2.33 14.20 -28.07
N GLU A 306 -2.16 12.99 -28.57
CA GLU A 306 -2.37 11.81 -27.75
C GLU A 306 -1.31 11.78 -26.64
N ILE A 307 -1.69 11.29 -25.47
CA ILE A 307 -0.79 11.19 -24.33
C ILE A 307 -0.76 9.75 -23.84
N GLN A 308 0.43 9.29 -23.48
CA GLN A 308 0.58 8.06 -22.74
C GLN A 308 0.48 8.36 -21.25
N ILE A 309 -0.45 7.70 -20.56
CA ILE A 309 -0.61 7.85 -19.12
C ILE A 309 -0.22 6.56 -18.42
N GLN A 310 0.25 6.66 -17.19
CA GLN A 310 0.47 5.53 -16.30
C GLN A 310 0.09 5.89 -14.86
N ILE A 311 -0.14 4.89 -14.00
CA ILE A 311 -0.30 5.15 -12.57
C ILE A 311 1.03 5.65 -12.04
N TYR A 312 0.98 6.72 -11.25
CA TYR A 312 2.17 7.24 -10.58
C TYR A 312 2.38 6.49 -9.26
N ASP A 313 3.50 5.78 -9.16
CA ASP A 313 3.98 5.23 -7.89
C ASP A 313 5.32 5.89 -7.49
N PRO A 314 5.40 6.60 -6.34
CA PRO A 314 6.65 7.16 -5.83
C PRO A 314 7.70 6.10 -5.46
N ASP A 315 7.32 4.82 -5.34
CA ASP A 315 8.26 3.71 -5.18
C ASP A 315 9.04 3.42 -6.48
N GLU A 316 8.49 3.80 -7.62
CA GLU A 316 8.99 3.50 -8.97
C GLU A 316 9.56 4.76 -9.66
N ASP A 317 10.30 5.59 -8.92
CA ASP A 317 10.94 6.80 -9.45
C ASP A 317 11.78 6.54 -10.71
N THR A 318 12.40 5.35 -10.82
CA THR A 318 13.18 4.95 -12.00
C THR A 318 12.31 4.67 -13.22
N VAL A 319 11.13 4.07 -13.05
CA VAL A 319 10.16 3.86 -14.14
C VAL A 319 9.60 5.21 -14.57
N THR A 320 9.31 6.06 -13.60
CA THR A 320 8.83 7.43 -13.78
C THR A 320 9.84 8.30 -14.56
N ALA A 321 11.14 8.18 -14.26
CA ALA A 321 12.21 8.84 -15.00
C ALA A 321 12.46 8.21 -16.37
N ALA A 322 12.27 6.89 -16.52
CA ALA A 322 12.43 6.19 -17.79
C ALA A 322 11.44 6.68 -18.85
N LEU A 323 10.16 6.96 -18.49
CA LEU A 323 9.21 7.51 -19.47
C LEU A 323 9.67 8.81 -20.08
N LEU A 324 10.24 9.69 -19.26
CA LEU A 324 10.76 10.97 -19.72
C LEU A 324 12.01 10.78 -20.61
N ALA A 325 12.75 9.69 -20.44
CA ALA A 325 13.93 9.38 -21.25
C ALA A 325 13.57 8.63 -22.55
N GLU A 326 12.48 7.87 -22.57
CA GLU A 326 11.99 7.13 -23.75
C GLU A 326 11.27 8.02 -24.76
N ASP A 327 10.66 9.12 -24.30
CA ASP A 327 10.01 10.10 -25.16
C ASP A 327 10.98 11.25 -25.50
N GLU A 328 11.61 11.18 -26.68
CA GLU A 328 12.55 12.20 -27.17
C GLU A 328 11.95 13.61 -27.28
N SER A 329 10.62 13.71 -27.36
CA SER A 329 9.91 14.98 -27.49
C SER A 329 9.49 15.58 -26.14
N ALA A 330 9.53 14.77 -25.08
CA ALA A 330 9.09 15.15 -23.76
C ALA A 330 10.10 16.08 -23.07
N VAL A 331 9.61 17.21 -22.59
CA VAL A 331 10.40 18.15 -21.79
C VAL A 331 9.98 18.17 -20.33
N ALA A 332 8.85 17.56 -20.00
CA ALA A 332 8.35 17.47 -18.65
C ALA A 332 7.56 16.19 -18.41
N LEU A 333 7.52 15.80 -17.14
CA LEU A 333 6.60 14.78 -16.65
C LEU A 333 5.54 15.46 -15.80
N ALA A 334 4.28 15.31 -16.21
CA ALA A 334 3.12 15.87 -15.52
C ALA A 334 2.42 14.80 -14.69
N ARG A 335 2.03 15.13 -13.45
CA ARG A 335 1.20 14.30 -12.57
C ARG A 335 -0.19 14.90 -12.42
N PHE A 336 -1.22 14.08 -12.47
CA PHE A 336 -2.59 14.50 -12.28
C PHE A 336 -3.41 13.45 -11.52
N LYS A 337 -4.58 13.83 -11.01
CA LYS A 337 -5.44 12.92 -10.23
C LYS A 337 -6.84 12.81 -10.80
N LEU A 338 -7.36 11.58 -10.84
CA LEU A 338 -8.73 11.27 -11.24
C LEU A 338 -9.47 10.53 -10.11
N SER A 339 -10.80 10.55 -10.11
CA SER A 339 -11.57 9.65 -9.24
C SER A 339 -11.37 8.20 -9.66
N LEU A 340 -11.54 7.26 -8.71
CA LEU A 340 -11.60 5.82 -8.98
C LEU A 340 -12.65 5.46 -10.04
N GLU A 341 -13.82 6.13 -10.00
CA GLU A 341 -14.85 5.97 -11.03
C GLU A 341 -14.35 6.37 -12.42
N MET A 342 -13.66 7.52 -12.51
CA MET A 342 -13.11 7.99 -13.78
C MET A 342 -12.00 7.08 -14.26
N GLN A 343 -11.12 6.60 -13.37
CA GLN A 343 -10.12 5.59 -13.70
C GLN A 343 -10.80 4.34 -14.30
N ARG A 344 -11.79 3.76 -13.64
CA ARG A 344 -12.48 2.55 -14.12
C ARG A 344 -13.08 2.76 -15.51
N ARG A 345 -13.69 3.93 -15.72
CA ARG A 345 -14.29 4.29 -17.02
C ARG A 345 -13.23 4.56 -18.10
N LEU A 346 -12.10 5.17 -17.73
CA LEU A 346 -11.04 5.50 -18.68
C LEU A 346 -10.28 4.25 -19.12
N LEU A 347 -10.10 3.30 -18.21
CA LEU A 347 -9.21 2.16 -18.39
C LEU A 347 -9.96 0.86 -18.72
N ASP A 348 -11.29 0.89 -18.85
CA ASP A 348 -12.14 -0.30 -19.06
C ASP A 348 -11.81 -1.47 -18.11
N GLY A 349 -11.45 -1.15 -16.86
CA GLY A 349 -11.05 -2.13 -15.86
C GLY A 349 -9.63 -2.70 -16.01
N ASN A 350 -8.89 -2.34 -17.06
CA ASN A 350 -7.47 -2.68 -17.17
C ASN A 350 -6.65 -1.82 -16.21
N THR A 351 -5.99 -2.45 -15.24
CA THR A 351 -5.19 -1.76 -14.23
C THR A 351 -3.70 -1.74 -14.54
N ARG A 352 -3.30 -2.32 -15.68
CA ARG A 352 -1.92 -2.27 -16.17
C ARG A 352 -1.76 -1.21 -17.24
N GLY A 353 -1.01 -0.18 -16.89
CA GLY A 353 -0.47 0.78 -17.84
C GLY A 353 0.75 0.23 -18.57
N PRO A 354 1.35 1.03 -19.46
CA PRO A 354 0.90 2.37 -19.83
C PRO A 354 -0.32 2.35 -20.77
N TRP A 355 -1.14 3.40 -20.74
CA TRP A 355 -2.36 3.55 -21.56
C TRP A 355 -2.25 4.72 -22.52
N GLN A 356 -2.64 4.50 -23.78
CA GLN A 356 -2.74 5.56 -24.77
C GLN A 356 -4.09 6.27 -24.64
N ILE A 357 -4.06 7.58 -24.44
CA ILE A 357 -5.23 8.43 -24.36
C ILE A 357 -5.31 9.29 -25.61
N ASN A 358 -6.42 9.16 -26.35
CA ASN A 358 -6.67 9.96 -27.54
C ASN A 358 -6.94 11.42 -27.15
N ARG A 359 -6.54 12.35 -28.02
CA ARG A 359 -6.75 13.79 -27.79
C ARG A 359 -8.21 14.15 -27.53
N GLU A 360 -9.17 13.44 -28.13
CA GLU A 360 -10.61 13.64 -27.94
C GLU A 360 -11.09 13.31 -26.53
N GLN A 361 -10.35 12.48 -25.79
CA GLN A 361 -10.67 12.09 -24.41
C GLN A 361 -10.13 13.11 -23.39
N ILE A 362 -9.14 13.92 -23.75
CA ILE A 362 -8.48 14.87 -22.85
C ILE A 362 -9.47 15.91 -22.26
N PRO A 363 -10.40 16.52 -23.03
CA PRO A 363 -11.41 17.41 -22.45
C PRO A 363 -12.31 16.74 -21.40
N GLU A 364 -12.54 15.44 -21.52
CA GLU A 364 -13.29 14.68 -20.52
C GLU A 364 -12.46 14.39 -19.27
N ILE A 365 -11.19 14.02 -19.42
CA ILE A 365 -10.25 13.88 -18.30
C ILE A 365 -10.13 15.20 -17.54
N ASN A 366 -9.95 16.31 -18.24
CA ASN A 366 -9.82 17.65 -17.66
C ASN A 366 -11.05 18.06 -16.84
N ARG A 367 -12.26 17.64 -17.22
CA ARG A 367 -13.49 17.88 -16.46
C ARG A 367 -13.56 17.11 -15.13
N HIS A 368 -12.77 16.03 -15.00
CA HIS A 368 -12.79 15.13 -13.85
C HIS A 368 -11.50 15.18 -13.02
N LEU A 369 -10.58 16.10 -13.34
CA LEU A 369 -9.40 16.35 -12.53
C LEU A 369 -9.80 16.70 -11.10
N LYS A 370 -9.18 16.02 -10.14
CA LYS A 370 -9.41 16.27 -8.71
C LYS A 370 -8.56 17.41 -8.17
N ARG A 371 -7.45 17.72 -8.85
CA ARG A 371 -6.46 18.73 -8.47
C ARG A 371 -5.87 19.39 -9.72
N GLN A 372 -5.06 20.43 -9.48
CA GLN A 372 -4.15 20.95 -10.50
C GLN A 372 -3.16 19.85 -10.92
N VAL A 373 -2.64 20.00 -12.12
CA VAL A 373 -1.62 19.13 -12.70
C VAL A 373 -0.26 19.59 -12.17
N ASP A 374 0.48 18.71 -11.51
CA ASP A 374 1.82 18.99 -11.03
C ASP A 374 2.86 18.67 -12.11
N VAL A 375 3.98 19.39 -12.12
CA VAL A 375 5.14 19.02 -12.93
C VAL A 375 6.17 18.38 -12.01
N LEU A 376 6.39 17.07 -12.17
CA LEU A 376 7.31 16.29 -11.33
C LEU A 376 8.77 16.50 -11.74
N LEU A 377 9.02 16.46 -13.04
CA LEU A 377 10.35 16.60 -13.62
C LEU A 377 10.27 17.55 -14.81
N ARG A 378 11.32 18.36 -14.98
CA ARG A 378 11.54 19.18 -16.18
C ARG A 378 12.92 18.84 -16.71
N GLN A 379 13.02 18.45 -17.98
CA GLN A 379 14.30 18.45 -18.66
C GLN A 379 14.74 19.91 -18.81
N SER A 380 16.01 20.18 -18.50
CA SER A 380 16.60 21.46 -18.90
C SER A 380 16.63 21.47 -20.42
N ALA A 381 16.10 22.52 -21.05
CA ALA A 381 16.23 22.67 -22.49
C ALA A 381 17.72 22.54 -22.87
N PRO A 382 18.06 21.82 -23.95
CA PRO A 382 19.43 21.78 -24.45
C PRO A 382 19.97 23.16 -24.79
#